data_AF-A0A2S7WAY7-F1
#
_entry.id   AF-A0A2S7WAY7-F1
#
_cell.length_a   1.000
_cell.length_b   1.000
_cell.length_c   1.000
_cell.angle_alpha   90.00
_cell.angle_beta   90.00
_cell.angle_gamma   90.00
#
_symmetry.space_group_name_H-M   'P 1'
#
loop_
_entity.id
_entity.type
_entity.pdbx_description
1 polymer ?
#
loop_
_entity_poly.entity_id
_entity_poly.type
_entity_poly.pdbx_seq_one_letter_code
_entity_poly.pdbx_strand_id
1 'polypeptide(L)'
;MLDNYSQLLIDVQKKANIVVSNISDIKFLKEEIEIETTNNIGFNTLRRLFGFLEKTKPSIKTLNTLAAYIGFNSFYKYQNHQLNYDEWYFQQNLRRIQLLKKITVDDVISINFGLLNDTNIVYLAYFLSFQIQENNLQILDFIFKNVNFKPITGTNFHKFSTIISSTLLSVSEKKALFIYEKLMVYDVFKNNVPLLYIDYTNLNGRYGKILNIVKKTSNNPSDLFFLELMRAYSNFYIEVNELSILDIKKPKEFETFHVVLRGRFYGYCILKSKKLDSDLTKEILKICKSVRVDKFLQEIVPALIIKEEFAFLEELIYLYYEDLFESDRWDHVTSTAIYLIALANVNFINNNIKSAISSLELVELDKVELSYENYVSLFYYLIKLKVSLLENNKVKNKHCFEMIKKIVKITGFKKFISEAKKYSIK
;
A
#
# COMPACT_ATOMS: atom_id res chain seq x y z
N MET A 1 15.77 -19.80 -12.34
CA MET A 1 14.61 -20.59 -12.82
C MET A 1 14.87 -22.04 -12.50
N LEU A 2 14.51 -22.50 -11.30
CA LEU A 2 14.50 -23.92 -10.98
C LEU A 2 13.20 -24.52 -11.50
N ASP A 3 13.32 -25.69 -12.14
CA ASP A 3 12.31 -26.37 -12.94
C ASP A 3 10.91 -26.39 -12.30
N ASN A 4 9.96 -25.72 -12.97
CA ASN A 4 8.60 -25.48 -12.51
C ASN A 4 7.76 -26.76 -12.25
N TYR A 5 8.31 -27.96 -12.50
CA TYR A 5 7.62 -29.24 -12.39
C TYR A 5 8.41 -30.32 -11.63
N SER A 6 9.58 -30.02 -11.04
CA SER A 6 10.35 -31.05 -10.32
C SER A 6 9.61 -31.59 -9.10
N GLN A 7 8.94 -30.72 -8.34
CA GLN A 7 8.12 -31.15 -7.20
C GLN A 7 6.94 -32.03 -7.65
N LEU A 8 6.35 -31.74 -8.82
CA LEU A 8 5.30 -32.56 -9.41
C LEU A 8 5.78 -33.99 -9.66
N LEU A 9 7.00 -34.16 -10.20
CA LEU A 9 7.59 -35.49 -10.44
C LEU A 9 7.90 -36.24 -9.15
N ILE A 10 8.26 -35.54 -8.07
CA ILE A 10 8.45 -36.13 -6.74
C ILE A 10 7.11 -36.61 -6.18
N ASP A 11 6.06 -35.80 -6.29
CA ASP A 11 4.75 -36.15 -5.74
C ASP A 11 4.06 -37.27 -6.53
N VAL A 12 4.28 -37.33 -7.85
CA VAL A 12 3.87 -38.45 -8.71
C VAL A 12 4.53 -39.76 -8.24
N GLN A 13 5.84 -39.74 -7.97
CA GLN A 13 6.57 -40.90 -7.43
C GLN A 13 6.06 -41.33 -6.04
N LYS A 14 5.76 -40.37 -5.16
CA LYS A 14 5.19 -40.65 -3.84
C LYS A 14 3.82 -41.30 -3.94
N LYS A 15 2.94 -40.79 -4.82
CA LYS A 15 1.61 -41.36 -5.02
C LYS A 15 1.69 -42.79 -5.56
N ALA A 16 2.55 -43.02 -6.54
CA ALA A 16 2.82 -44.35 -7.11
C ALA A 16 3.57 -45.28 -6.14
N ASN A 17 4.05 -44.75 -5.00
CA ASN A 17 4.92 -45.45 -4.06
C ASN A 17 6.15 -46.10 -4.73
N ILE A 18 6.77 -45.39 -5.68
CA ILE A 18 7.90 -45.87 -6.49
C ILE A 18 9.00 -44.82 -6.53
N VAL A 19 10.25 -45.28 -6.53
CA VAL A 19 11.43 -44.47 -6.88
C VAL A 19 11.86 -44.85 -8.29
N VAL A 20 11.75 -43.93 -9.24
CA VAL A 20 12.10 -44.21 -10.64
C VAL A 20 13.62 -44.26 -10.78
N SER A 21 14.13 -45.47 -10.98
CA SER A 21 15.57 -45.79 -11.07
C SER A 21 15.93 -46.48 -12.39
N ASN A 22 14.96 -47.14 -13.03
CA ASN A 22 15.15 -47.90 -14.25
C ASN A 22 13.96 -47.75 -15.24
N ILE A 23 14.10 -48.30 -16.45
CA ILE A 23 13.08 -48.19 -17.51
C ILE A 23 11.79 -48.93 -17.16
N SER A 24 11.88 -50.01 -16.38
CA SER A 24 10.73 -50.80 -15.93
C SER A 24 9.82 -49.97 -15.02
N ASP A 25 10.40 -49.19 -14.12
CA ASP A 25 9.67 -48.29 -13.21
C ASP A 25 8.85 -47.26 -14.00
N ILE A 26 9.37 -46.78 -15.14
CA ILE A 26 8.65 -45.84 -16.01
C ILE A 26 7.44 -46.51 -16.69
N LYS A 27 7.56 -47.79 -17.07
CA LYS A 27 6.44 -48.53 -17.67
C LYS A 27 5.32 -48.70 -16.67
N PHE A 28 5.66 -49.11 -15.44
CA PHE A 28 4.69 -49.23 -14.36
C PHE A 28 4.01 -47.89 -14.07
N LEU A 29 4.81 -46.83 -13.90
CA LEU A 29 4.29 -45.48 -13.62
C LEU A 29 3.36 -44.99 -14.74
N LYS A 30 3.68 -45.28 -16.00
CA LYS A 30 2.82 -44.96 -17.15
C LYS A 30 1.47 -45.65 -17.04
N GLU A 31 1.47 -46.97 -16.80
CA GLU A 31 0.24 -47.76 -16.69
C GLU A 31 -0.64 -47.24 -15.55
N GLU A 32 -0.05 -46.97 -14.40
CA GLU A 32 -0.76 -46.46 -13.24
C GLU A 32 -1.40 -45.08 -13.50
N ILE A 33 -0.66 -44.15 -14.11
CA ILE A 33 -1.16 -42.83 -14.50
C ILE A 33 -2.34 -42.97 -15.47
N GLU A 34 -2.22 -43.84 -16.48
CA GLU A 34 -3.25 -44.02 -17.51
C GLU A 34 -4.52 -44.66 -16.94
N ILE A 35 -4.38 -45.64 -16.03
CA ILE A 35 -5.50 -46.29 -15.33
C ILE A 35 -6.27 -45.27 -14.49
N GLU A 36 -5.58 -44.48 -13.68
CA GLU A 36 -6.24 -43.60 -12.72
C GLU A 36 -6.78 -42.31 -13.37
N THR A 37 -6.09 -41.78 -14.38
CA THR A 37 -6.51 -40.51 -15.01
C THR A 37 -7.37 -40.67 -16.25
N THR A 38 -7.46 -41.88 -16.81
CA THR A 38 -8.05 -42.18 -18.15
C THR A 38 -7.38 -41.43 -19.31
N ASN A 39 -6.25 -40.76 -19.06
CA ASN A 39 -5.52 -39.96 -20.04
C ASN A 39 -4.22 -40.63 -20.45
N ASN A 40 -3.99 -40.74 -21.76
CA ASN A 40 -2.74 -41.30 -22.29
C ASN A 40 -1.55 -40.35 -22.09
N ILE A 41 -0.41 -40.92 -21.68
CA ILE A 41 0.86 -40.20 -21.57
C ILE A 41 1.97 -40.93 -22.35
N GLY A 42 2.73 -40.19 -23.16
CA GLY A 42 3.76 -40.78 -24.00
C GLY A 42 4.89 -41.40 -23.18
N PHE A 43 5.24 -42.66 -23.46
CA PHE A 43 6.34 -43.36 -22.76
C PHE A 43 7.68 -42.62 -22.89
N ASN A 44 8.02 -42.13 -24.09
CA ASN A 44 9.22 -41.31 -24.29
C ASN A 44 9.13 -39.94 -23.61
N THR A 45 7.93 -39.42 -23.36
CA THR A 45 7.74 -38.18 -22.61
C THR A 45 8.12 -38.38 -21.14
N LEU A 46 7.67 -39.48 -20.51
CA LEU A 46 8.07 -39.83 -19.15
C LEU A 46 9.59 -40.10 -19.05
N ARG A 47 10.17 -40.80 -20.02
CA ARG A 47 11.63 -41.01 -20.07
C ARG A 47 12.42 -39.70 -20.08
N ARG A 48 11.97 -38.68 -20.82
CA ARG A 48 12.60 -37.35 -20.80
C ARG A 48 12.39 -36.61 -19.48
N LEU A 49 11.22 -36.73 -18.86
CA LEU A 49 10.91 -36.11 -17.57
C LEU A 49 11.79 -36.65 -16.43
N PHE A 50 12.08 -37.95 -16.43
CA PHE A 50 12.91 -38.63 -15.42
C PHE A 50 14.39 -38.79 -15.83
N GLY A 51 14.84 -38.14 -16.92
CA GLY A 51 16.27 -38.06 -17.26
C GLY A 51 16.87 -39.26 -18.02
N PHE A 52 16.04 -40.16 -18.55
CA PHE A 52 16.48 -41.32 -19.36
C PHE A 52 16.64 -41.01 -20.86
N LEU A 53 16.34 -39.77 -21.27
CA LEU A 53 16.49 -39.23 -22.62
C LEU A 53 16.77 -37.72 -22.52
N GLU A 54 17.25 -37.10 -23.60
CA GLU A 54 17.50 -35.66 -23.67
C GLU A 54 16.27 -34.83 -23.24
N LYS A 55 16.50 -33.85 -22.37
CA LYS A 55 15.45 -33.06 -21.73
C LYS A 55 14.76 -32.15 -22.77
N THR A 56 13.45 -32.24 -22.84
CA THR A 56 12.59 -31.33 -23.62
C THR A 56 11.57 -30.68 -22.71
N LYS A 57 11.15 -29.44 -23.01
CA LYS A 57 10.10 -28.75 -22.24
C LYS A 57 8.78 -29.55 -22.31
N PRO A 58 8.21 -30.02 -21.19
CA PRO A 58 6.97 -30.77 -21.22
C PRO A 58 5.78 -29.89 -21.65
N SER A 59 4.82 -30.51 -22.33
CA SER A 59 3.59 -29.81 -22.75
C SER A 59 2.66 -29.57 -21.55
N ILE A 60 1.80 -28.55 -21.63
CA ILE A 60 0.79 -28.29 -20.58
C ILE A 60 -0.16 -29.48 -20.41
N LYS A 61 -0.47 -30.21 -21.50
CA LYS A 61 -1.26 -31.44 -21.46
C LYS A 61 -0.59 -32.49 -20.59
N THR A 62 0.71 -32.72 -20.81
CA THR A 62 1.51 -33.65 -19.99
C THR A 62 1.49 -33.26 -18.52
N LEU A 63 1.68 -31.97 -18.21
CA LEU A 63 1.67 -31.47 -16.83
C LEU A 63 0.28 -31.60 -16.19
N ASN A 64 -0.80 -31.33 -16.93
CA ASN A 64 -2.17 -31.53 -16.46
C ASN A 64 -2.49 -33.01 -16.20
N THR A 65 -2.03 -33.93 -17.05
CA THR A 65 -2.19 -35.38 -16.83
C THR A 65 -1.49 -35.83 -15.55
N LEU A 66 -0.26 -35.37 -15.31
CA LEU A 66 0.48 -35.68 -14.08
C LEU A 66 -0.20 -35.06 -12.84
N ALA A 67 -0.70 -33.82 -12.94
CA ALA A 67 -1.42 -33.17 -11.86
C ALA A 67 -2.77 -33.85 -11.56
N ALA A 68 -3.48 -34.31 -12.60
CA ALA A 68 -4.71 -35.10 -12.44
C ALA A 68 -4.43 -36.42 -11.73
N TYR A 69 -3.32 -37.08 -12.06
CA TYR A 69 -2.90 -38.30 -11.39
C TYR A 69 -2.74 -38.08 -9.90
N ILE A 70 -2.12 -36.99 -9.44
CA ILE A 70 -2.01 -36.69 -8.00
C ILE A 70 -3.25 -35.99 -7.40
N GLY A 71 -4.38 -35.97 -8.09
CA GLY A 71 -5.68 -35.51 -7.55
C GLY A 71 -6.04 -34.04 -7.80
N PHE A 72 -5.32 -33.34 -8.67
CA PHE A 72 -5.59 -31.93 -9.00
C PHE A 72 -6.21 -31.77 -10.39
N ASN A 73 -7.24 -30.92 -10.53
CA ASN A 73 -7.92 -30.77 -11.83
C ASN A 73 -7.03 -30.16 -12.94
N SER A 74 -5.90 -29.54 -12.59
CA SER A 74 -4.93 -29.01 -13.55
C SER A 74 -3.58 -28.78 -12.89
N PHE A 75 -2.53 -28.66 -13.70
CA PHE A 75 -1.19 -28.27 -13.24
C PHE A 75 -1.20 -26.91 -12.56
N TYR A 76 -2.01 -25.97 -13.05
CA TYR A 76 -2.18 -24.67 -12.41
C TYR A 76 -2.75 -24.78 -10.98
N LYS A 77 -3.76 -25.64 -10.76
CA LYS A 77 -4.29 -25.88 -9.41
C LYS A 77 -3.26 -26.54 -8.50
N TYR A 78 -2.45 -27.46 -9.03
CA TYR A 78 -1.33 -28.06 -8.28
C TYR A 78 -0.30 -27.00 -7.89
N GLN A 79 0.12 -26.14 -8.81
CA GLN A 79 1.07 -25.07 -8.51
C GLN A 79 0.53 -24.11 -7.45
N ASN A 80 -0.75 -23.72 -7.54
CA ASN A 80 -1.39 -22.89 -6.51
C ASN A 80 -1.44 -23.60 -5.15
N HIS A 81 -1.66 -24.91 -5.12
CA HIS A 81 -1.61 -25.68 -3.88
C HIS A 81 -0.19 -25.74 -3.29
N GLN A 82 0.84 -25.93 -4.11
CA GLN A 82 2.23 -25.88 -3.66
C GLN A 82 2.61 -24.49 -3.10
N LEU A 83 2.15 -23.40 -3.74
CA LEU A 83 2.32 -22.05 -3.22
C LEU A 83 1.69 -21.88 -1.83
N ASN A 84 0.49 -22.44 -1.59
CA ASN A 84 -0.14 -22.44 -0.26
C ASN A 84 0.65 -23.26 0.77
N TYR A 85 1.31 -24.34 0.34
CA TYR A 85 2.13 -25.19 1.20
C TYR A 85 3.45 -24.49 1.58
N ASP A 86 4.07 -23.79 0.63
CA ASP A 86 5.24 -22.93 0.84
C ASP A 86 4.94 -21.79 1.83
N GLU A 87 3.75 -21.21 1.76
CA GLU A 87 3.25 -20.19 2.70
C GLU A 87 3.15 -20.73 4.14
N TRP A 88 2.57 -21.91 4.33
CA TRP A 88 2.45 -22.51 5.66
C TRP A 88 3.81 -22.84 6.27
N TYR A 89 4.74 -23.42 5.51
CA TYR A 89 6.09 -23.70 6.01
C TYR A 89 6.85 -22.42 6.34
N PHE A 90 6.68 -21.36 5.56
CA PHE A 90 7.22 -20.05 5.88
C PHE A 90 6.73 -19.56 7.25
N GLN A 91 5.41 -19.63 7.50
CA GLN A 91 4.84 -19.27 8.80
C GLN A 91 5.33 -20.15 9.94
N GLN A 92 5.43 -21.47 9.73
CA GLN A 92 5.98 -22.39 10.73
C GLN A 92 7.43 -22.06 11.07
N ASN A 93 8.24 -21.70 10.08
CA ASN A 93 9.62 -21.26 10.31
C ASN A 93 9.66 -20.00 11.17
N LEU A 94 8.88 -18.97 10.82
CA LEU A 94 8.76 -17.75 11.64
C LEU A 94 8.32 -18.06 13.07
N ARG A 95 7.37 -18.98 13.24
CA ARG A 95 6.89 -19.39 14.57
C ARG A 95 7.96 -20.14 15.39
N ARG A 96 8.78 -20.97 14.75
CA ARG A 96 9.92 -21.61 15.42
C ARG A 96 10.91 -20.58 15.94
N ILE A 97 11.22 -19.56 15.16
CA ILE A 97 12.10 -18.44 15.57
C ILE A 97 11.50 -17.72 16.79
N GLN A 98 10.17 -17.48 16.81
CA GLN A 98 9.49 -16.87 17.97
C GLN A 98 9.65 -17.70 19.23
N LEU A 99 9.45 -19.02 19.14
CA LEU A 99 9.55 -19.93 20.29
C LEU A 99 10.99 -20.04 20.81
N LEU A 100 11.97 -20.09 19.91
CA LEU A 100 13.39 -20.18 20.26
C LEU A 100 13.97 -18.83 20.74
N LYS A 101 13.28 -17.71 20.48
CA LYS A 101 13.71 -16.34 20.81
C LYS A 101 15.11 -16.00 20.28
N LYS A 102 15.52 -16.67 19.21
CA LYS A 102 16.82 -16.52 18.56
C LYS A 102 16.64 -16.74 17.06
N ILE A 103 17.38 -15.97 16.28
CA ILE A 103 17.46 -16.10 14.83
C ILE A 103 18.90 -16.45 14.42
N THR A 104 19.03 -17.28 13.40
CA THR A 104 20.30 -17.75 12.83
C THR A 104 20.44 -17.36 11.36
N VAL A 105 21.62 -17.63 10.78
CA VAL A 105 21.86 -17.39 9.35
C VAL A 105 21.00 -18.31 8.48
N ASP A 106 20.81 -19.57 8.89
CA ASP A 106 19.98 -20.54 8.16
C ASP A 106 18.50 -20.14 8.14
N ASP A 107 18.03 -19.53 9.23
CA ASP A 107 16.68 -18.95 9.30
C ASP A 107 16.53 -17.82 8.27
N VAL A 108 17.53 -16.96 8.11
CA VAL A 108 17.54 -15.88 7.11
C VAL A 108 17.54 -16.43 5.70
N ILE A 109 18.31 -17.49 5.42
CA ILE A 109 18.30 -18.15 4.09
C ILE A 109 16.89 -18.67 3.78
N SER A 110 16.26 -19.31 4.77
CA SER A 110 14.90 -19.82 4.66
C SER A 110 13.86 -18.70 4.48
N ILE A 111 14.02 -17.58 5.18
CA ILE A 111 13.17 -16.38 4.99
C ILE A 111 13.35 -15.83 3.58
N ASN A 112 14.59 -15.66 3.11
CA ASN A 112 14.88 -15.14 1.78
C ASN A 112 14.30 -16.01 0.67
N PHE A 113 14.35 -17.33 0.84
CA PHE A 113 13.72 -18.26 -0.10
C PHE A 113 12.19 -18.10 -0.09
N GLY A 114 11.58 -18.02 1.09
CA GLY A 114 10.13 -17.82 1.22
C GLY A 114 9.64 -16.50 0.64
N LEU A 115 10.44 -15.41 0.73
CA LEU A 115 10.11 -14.11 0.16
C LEU A 115 10.22 -14.04 -1.37
N LEU A 116 10.68 -15.10 -2.05
CA LEU A 116 10.52 -15.21 -3.50
C LEU A 116 9.03 -15.24 -3.90
N ASN A 117 8.18 -15.74 -3.01
CA ASN A 117 6.75 -15.47 -3.05
C ASN A 117 6.48 -14.19 -2.25
N ASP A 118 6.23 -13.09 -2.94
CA ASP A 118 6.18 -11.77 -2.31
C ASP A 118 4.96 -11.58 -1.37
N THR A 119 3.93 -12.42 -1.47
CA THR A 119 2.78 -12.42 -0.55
C THR A 119 3.21 -12.78 0.88
N ASN A 120 4.28 -13.55 1.05
CA ASN A 120 4.81 -13.96 2.35
C ASN A 120 5.31 -12.79 3.19
N ILE A 121 5.54 -11.61 2.60
CA ILE A 121 5.96 -10.42 3.35
C ILE A 121 4.97 -10.03 4.44
N VAL A 122 3.68 -10.34 4.28
CA VAL A 122 2.63 -10.08 5.28
C VAL A 122 2.89 -10.89 6.55
N TYR A 123 3.26 -12.17 6.41
CA TYR A 123 3.60 -13.01 7.55
C TYR A 123 4.89 -12.56 8.24
N LEU A 124 5.88 -12.13 7.46
CA LEU A 124 7.08 -11.52 8.03
C LEU A 124 6.74 -10.22 8.78
N ALA A 125 5.82 -9.40 8.27
CA ALA A 125 5.36 -8.19 8.94
C ALA A 125 4.75 -8.51 10.31
N TYR A 126 3.85 -9.50 10.39
CA TYR A 126 3.26 -9.92 11.67
C TYR A 126 4.30 -10.52 12.63
N PHE A 127 5.26 -11.28 12.12
CA PHE A 127 6.38 -11.75 12.93
C PHE A 127 7.17 -10.58 13.52
N LEU A 128 7.51 -9.58 12.70
CA LEU A 128 8.23 -8.37 13.16
C LEU A 128 7.39 -7.54 14.12
N SER A 129 6.08 -7.46 13.92
CA SER A 129 5.15 -6.83 14.86
C SER A 129 5.21 -7.48 16.24
N PHE A 130 5.23 -8.81 16.30
CA PHE A 130 5.45 -9.53 17.55
C PHE A 130 6.80 -9.16 18.18
N GLN A 131 7.89 -9.11 17.40
CA GLN A 131 9.20 -8.69 17.93
C GLN A 131 9.22 -7.23 18.43
N ILE A 132 8.48 -6.33 17.78
CA ILE A 132 8.26 -4.96 18.23
C ILE A 132 7.54 -4.97 19.59
N GLN A 133 6.46 -5.73 19.73
CA GLN A 133 5.69 -5.84 20.98
C GLN A 133 6.53 -6.41 22.13
N GLU A 134 7.39 -7.40 21.86
CA GLU A 134 8.30 -7.99 22.84
C GLU A 134 9.57 -7.16 23.09
N ASN A 135 9.80 -6.08 22.34
CA ASN A 135 11.00 -5.24 22.42
C ASN A 135 12.31 -5.97 22.02
N ASN A 136 12.23 -6.95 21.12
CA ASN A 136 13.36 -7.77 20.68
C ASN A 136 14.17 -7.07 19.57
N LEU A 137 14.83 -5.98 19.92
CA LEU A 137 15.64 -5.19 18.98
C LEU A 137 16.75 -5.97 18.28
N GLN A 138 17.33 -6.97 18.95
CA GLN A 138 18.37 -7.81 18.35
C GLN A 138 17.85 -8.57 17.12
N ILE A 139 16.63 -9.14 17.20
CA ILE A 139 16.03 -9.87 16.08
C ILE A 139 15.61 -8.90 14.98
N LEU A 140 15.02 -7.75 15.34
CA LEU A 140 14.64 -6.70 14.39
C LEU A 140 15.86 -6.24 13.58
N ASP A 141 16.94 -5.86 14.28
CA ASP A 141 18.20 -5.44 13.67
C ASP A 141 18.78 -6.53 12.74
N PHE A 142 18.82 -7.77 13.23
CA PHE A 142 19.34 -8.89 12.45
C PHE A 142 18.53 -9.15 11.17
N ILE A 143 17.20 -9.02 11.21
CA ILE A 143 16.37 -9.19 10.02
C ILE A 143 16.58 -8.06 9.01
N PHE A 144 16.47 -6.80 9.44
CA PHE A 144 16.63 -5.67 8.51
C PHE A 144 18.03 -5.58 7.92
N LYS A 145 19.03 -6.13 8.61
CA LYS A 145 20.40 -6.23 8.11
C LYS A 145 20.61 -7.34 7.08
N ASN A 146 19.98 -8.51 7.24
CA ASN A 146 20.37 -9.72 6.51
C ASN A 146 19.28 -10.27 5.56
N VAL A 147 18.01 -9.89 5.71
CA VAL A 147 16.93 -10.34 4.83
C VAL A 147 16.92 -9.53 3.53
N ASN A 148 16.73 -10.21 2.40
CA ASN A 148 16.65 -9.61 1.09
C ASN A 148 15.19 -9.26 0.73
N PHE A 149 14.87 -7.98 0.76
CA PHE A 149 13.54 -7.47 0.41
C PHE A 149 13.36 -7.09 -1.07
N LYS A 150 14.38 -7.27 -1.92
CA LYS A 150 14.30 -6.93 -3.35
C LYS A 150 13.16 -7.62 -4.12
N PRO A 151 12.76 -8.88 -3.81
CA PRO A 151 11.66 -9.52 -4.54
C PRO A 151 10.28 -8.90 -4.28
N ILE A 152 10.13 -8.06 -3.25
CA ILE A 152 8.82 -7.59 -2.82
C ILE A 152 8.32 -6.46 -3.72
N THR A 153 7.09 -6.59 -4.19
CA THR A 153 6.44 -5.59 -5.05
C THR A 153 5.72 -4.52 -4.23
N GLY A 154 5.44 -3.37 -4.87
CA GLY A 154 4.88 -2.19 -4.21
C GLY A 154 3.61 -2.49 -3.40
N THR A 155 2.64 -3.19 -3.97
CA THR A 155 1.35 -3.52 -3.34
C THR A 155 1.52 -4.28 -2.02
N ASN A 156 2.46 -5.23 -1.97
CA ASN A 156 2.74 -6.03 -0.78
C ASN A 156 3.61 -5.26 0.23
N PHE A 157 4.48 -4.35 -0.23
CA PHE A 157 5.16 -3.40 0.65
C PHE A 157 4.21 -2.42 1.37
N HIS A 158 3.11 -1.98 0.73
CA HIS A 158 2.12 -1.15 1.41
C HIS A 158 1.45 -1.89 2.58
N LYS A 159 1.15 -3.19 2.40
CA LYS A 159 0.62 -4.05 3.47
C LYS A 159 1.64 -4.20 4.61
N PHE A 160 2.90 -4.50 4.27
CA PHE A 160 4.00 -4.56 5.24
C PHE A 160 4.12 -3.25 6.04
N SER A 161 4.16 -2.13 5.33
CA SER A 161 4.27 -0.78 5.90
C SER A 161 3.14 -0.48 6.88
N THR A 162 1.90 -0.82 6.49
CA THR A 162 0.70 -0.64 7.33
C THR A 162 0.78 -1.47 8.61
N ILE A 163 1.16 -2.74 8.52
CA ILE A 163 1.27 -3.64 9.68
C ILE A 163 2.35 -3.15 10.65
N ILE A 164 3.55 -2.83 10.14
CA ILE A 164 4.67 -2.38 10.98
C ILE A 164 4.36 -1.02 11.61
N SER A 165 3.88 -0.06 10.84
CA SER A 165 3.61 1.30 11.33
C SER A 165 2.48 1.31 12.36
N SER A 166 1.38 0.60 12.10
CA SER A 166 0.28 0.48 13.08
C SER A 166 0.73 -0.21 14.37
N THR A 167 1.63 -1.20 14.29
CA THR A 167 2.22 -1.83 15.47
C THR A 167 3.11 -0.87 16.25
N LEU A 168 3.92 -0.06 15.56
CA LEU A 168 4.73 0.97 16.20
C LEU A 168 3.87 2.09 16.81
N LEU A 169 2.68 2.36 16.28
CA LEU A 169 1.70 3.27 16.89
C LEU A 169 1.07 2.67 18.17
N SER A 170 0.84 1.36 18.21
CA SER A 170 0.18 0.69 19.35
C SER A 170 1.06 0.53 20.60
N VAL A 171 2.39 0.55 20.45
CA VAL A 171 3.32 0.55 21.59
C VAL A 171 3.53 1.95 22.18
N SER A 172 4.13 2.04 23.37
CA SER A 172 4.43 3.33 24.02
C SER A 172 5.35 4.20 23.15
N GLU A 173 5.20 5.54 23.25
CA GLU A 173 5.91 6.47 22.36
C GLU A 173 7.42 6.37 22.51
N LYS A 174 7.89 6.31 23.76
CA LYS A 174 9.31 6.12 24.08
C LYS A 174 9.88 4.88 23.39
N LYS A 175 9.14 3.77 23.41
CA LYS A 175 9.56 2.51 22.78
C LYS A 175 9.55 2.63 21.25
N ALA A 176 8.48 3.16 20.67
CA ALA A 176 8.38 3.34 19.21
C ALA A 176 9.52 4.20 18.67
N LEU A 177 9.75 5.37 19.26
CA LEU A 177 10.80 6.29 18.82
C LEU A 177 12.19 5.66 18.96
N PHE A 178 12.46 4.91 20.03
CA PHE A 178 13.71 4.18 20.18
C PHE A 178 13.91 3.13 19.08
N ILE A 179 12.86 2.38 18.70
CA ILE A 179 12.94 1.43 17.59
C ILE A 179 13.21 2.14 16.27
N TYR A 180 12.51 3.26 15.99
CA TYR A 180 12.78 4.07 14.80
C TYR A 180 14.24 4.53 14.75
N GLU A 181 14.77 5.10 15.85
CA GLU A 181 16.17 5.55 15.93
C GLU A 181 17.17 4.43 15.62
N LYS A 182 16.90 3.20 16.08
CA LYS A 182 17.79 2.04 15.85
C LYS A 182 17.71 1.50 14.43
N LEU A 183 16.52 1.45 13.84
CA LEU A 183 16.33 0.80 12.54
C LEU A 183 16.42 1.77 11.36
N MET A 184 16.46 3.09 11.58
CA MET A 184 16.52 4.10 10.50
C MET A 184 17.75 3.99 9.59
N VAL A 185 18.81 3.33 10.07
CA VAL A 185 20.03 3.06 9.29
C VAL A 185 19.76 2.11 8.10
N TYR A 186 18.70 1.31 8.16
CA TYR A 186 18.34 0.39 7.09
C TYR A 186 17.40 1.06 6.10
N ASP A 187 17.85 1.25 4.85
CA ASP A 187 17.04 1.90 3.81
C ASP A 187 15.70 1.21 3.58
N VAL A 188 15.64 -0.12 3.68
CA VAL A 188 14.38 -0.86 3.58
C VAL A 188 13.40 -0.43 4.66
N PHE A 189 13.85 -0.26 5.91
CA PHE A 189 13.00 0.20 7.00
C PHE A 189 12.59 1.65 6.77
N LYS A 190 13.55 2.55 6.53
CA LYS A 190 13.30 3.99 6.31
C LYS A 190 12.33 4.23 5.15
N ASN A 191 12.54 3.59 4.01
CA ASN A 191 11.75 3.85 2.80
C ASN A 191 10.37 3.20 2.85
N ASN A 192 10.23 2.04 3.50
CA ASN A 192 8.99 1.26 3.48
C ASN A 192 8.21 1.29 4.81
N VAL A 193 8.65 2.05 5.81
CA VAL A 193 7.91 2.25 7.06
C VAL A 193 7.54 3.72 7.22
N PRO A 194 8.41 4.65 7.66
CA PRO A 194 8.00 6.04 7.88
C PRO A 194 7.78 6.85 6.60
N LEU A 195 8.46 6.53 5.49
CA LEU A 195 8.31 7.29 4.23
C LEU A 195 7.18 6.77 3.34
N LEU A 196 6.83 5.49 3.45
CA LEU A 196 5.70 4.89 2.71
C LEU A 196 4.38 5.03 3.46
N TYR A 197 4.36 4.87 4.79
CA TYR A 197 3.16 5.09 5.62
C TYR A 197 3.05 6.55 6.06
N ILE A 198 2.39 7.36 5.23
CA ILE A 198 2.20 8.80 5.52
C ILE A 198 1.04 8.99 6.48
N ASP A 199 1.34 9.14 7.77
CA ASP A 199 0.34 9.23 8.84
C ASP A 199 -0.13 10.67 9.07
N TYR A 200 -1.10 11.11 8.25
CA TYR A 200 -1.75 12.41 8.42
C TYR A 200 -2.50 12.51 9.76
N THR A 201 -3.05 11.41 10.26
CA THR A 201 -3.74 11.38 11.56
C THR A 201 -2.83 11.86 12.68
N ASN A 202 -1.58 11.40 12.71
CA ASN A 202 -0.62 11.73 13.76
C ASN A 202 0.49 12.71 13.31
N LEU A 203 0.26 13.46 12.23
CA LEU A 203 1.26 14.37 11.65
C LEU A 203 1.75 15.43 12.66
N ASN A 204 0.83 16.03 13.43
CA ASN A 204 1.16 16.97 14.51
C ASN A 204 1.50 16.27 15.85
N GLY A 205 1.68 14.96 15.83
CA GLY A 205 1.94 14.13 17.01
C GLY A 205 3.15 13.22 16.79
N ARG A 206 2.95 11.92 16.99
CA ARG A 206 4.04 10.93 16.92
C ARG A 206 4.68 10.88 15.53
N TYR A 207 3.93 10.99 14.45
CA TYR A 207 4.50 10.94 13.09
C TYR A 207 5.44 12.11 12.82
N GLY A 208 5.09 13.33 13.24
CA GLY A 208 6.00 14.47 13.16
C GLY A 208 7.33 14.26 13.92
N LYS A 209 7.30 13.58 15.07
CA LYS A 209 8.52 13.18 15.80
C LYS A 209 9.35 12.14 15.02
N ILE A 210 8.70 11.18 14.38
CA ILE A 210 9.33 10.18 13.51
C ILE A 210 10.01 10.86 12.32
N LEU A 211 9.33 11.81 11.66
CA LEU A 211 9.91 12.59 10.56
C LEU A 211 11.16 13.37 10.98
N ASN A 212 11.23 13.85 12.23
CA ASN A 212 12.45 14.47 12.75
C ASN A 212 13.60 13.47 12.92
N ILE A 213 13.33 12.19 13.19
CA ILE A 213 14.37 11.14 13.19
C ILE A 213 14.86 10.89 11.76
N VAL A 214 13.95 10.81 10.77
CA VAL A 214 14.32 10.68 9.36
C VAL A 214 15.20 11.86 8.92
N LYS A 215 14.84 13.09 9.31
CA LYS A 215 15.63 14.30 9.00
C LYS A 215 17.08 14.23 9.49
N LYS A 216 17.32 13.62 10.65
CA LYS A 216 18.68 13.48 11.23
C LYS A 216 19.52 12.42 10.55
N THR A 217 18.90 11.52 9.79
CA THR A 217 19.54 10.29 9.28
C THR A 217 19.55 10.20 7.76
N SER A 218 18.67 10.91 7.06
CA SER A 218 18.62 10.91 5.59
C SER A 218 19.43 12.05 4.99
N ASN A 219 20.21 11.71 3.96
CA ASN A 219 20.87 12.66 3.06
C ASN A 219 20.24 12.66 1.66
N ASN A 220 19.15 11.93 1.45
CA ASN A 220 18.50 11.83 0.15
C ASN A 220 17.70 13.13 -0.13
N PRO A 221 17.93 13.81 -1.26
CA PRO A 221 17.22 15.05 -1.60
C PRO A 221 15.69 14.91 -1.64
N SER A 222 15.19 13.76 -2.10
CA SER A 222 13.76 13.45 -2.17
C SER A 222 13.15 13.33 -0.77
N ASP A 223 13.83 12.63 0.14
CA ASP A 223 13.39 12.51 1.54
C ASP A 223 13.37 13.87 2.21
N LEU A 224 14.43 14.67 2.06
CA LEU A 224 14.51 16.00 2.66
C LEU A 224 13.41 16.93 2.16
N PHE A 225 13.16 16.90 0.85
CA PHE A 225 12.07 17.66 0.23
C PHE A 225 10.68 17.20 0.72
N PHE A 226 10.47 15.89 0.85
CA PHE A 226 9.27 15.34 1.48
C PHE A 226 9.07 15.86 2.90
N LEU A 227 10.12 15.87 3.73
CA LEU A 227 10.05 16.33 5.11
C LEU A 227 9.70 17.82 5.23
N GLU A 228 10.23 18.65 4.34
CA GLU A 228 9.87 20.09 4.27
C GLU A 228 8.40 20.27 3.92
N LEU A 229 7.90 19.53 2.93
CA LEU A 229 6.50 19.58 2.52
C LEU A 229 5.56 19.10 3.63
N MET A 230 5.86 17.98 4.29
CA MET A 230 5.02 17.49 5.40
C MET A 230 4.95 18.50 6.56
N ARG A 231 6.06 19.19 6.84
CA ARG A 231 6.07 20.28 7.82
C ARG A 231 5.21 21.46 7.37
N ALA A 232 5.26 21.83 6.09
CA ALA A 232 4.43 22.90 5.56
C ALA A 232 2.92 22.56 5.60
N TYR A 233 2.54 21.32 5.24
CA TYR A 233 1.18 20.81 5.38
C TYR A 233 0.71 20.86 6.84
N SER A 234 1.55 20.39 7.78
CA SER A 234 1.26 20.46 9.21
C SER A 234 1.01 21.91 9.65
N ASN A 235 1.91 22.83 9.32
CA ASN A 235 1.79 24.25 9.67
C ASN A 235 0.48 24.87 9.15
N PHE A 236 0.10 24.56 7.91
CA PHE A 236 -1.14 25.03 7.30
C PHE A 236 -2.37 24.54 8.07
N TYR A 237 -2.46 23.24 8.32
CA TYR A 237 -3.67 22.65 8.92
C TYR A 237 -3.83 22.98 10.40
N ILE A 238 -2.74 23.19 11.15
CA ILE A 238 -2.81 23.61 12.56
C ILE A 238 -2.91 25.13 12.74
N GLU A 239 -2.93 25.89 11.64
CA GLU A 239 -3.01 27.35 11.59
C GLU A 239 -1.88 28.04 12.37
N VAL A 240 -0.63 27.63 12.14
CA VAL A 240 0.53 28.41 12.63
C VAL A 240 0.55 29.76 11.91
N ASN A 241 0.80 30.86 12.65
CA ASN A 241 0.85 32.23 12.11
C ASN A 241 1.52 32.33 10.73
N GLU A 242 0.94 33.15 9.84
CA GLU A 242 1.27 33.32 8.41
C GLU A 242 2.78 33.54 8.12
N LEU A 243 3.56 34.02 9.09
CA LEU A 243 5.01 34.21 9.01
C LEU A 243 5.84 32.91 8.95
N SER A 244 5.22 31.73 9.04
CA SER A 244 5.87 30.43 9.09
C SER A 244 5.74 29.58 7.81
N ILE A 245 5.16 30.12 6.74
CA ILE A 245 5.01 29.39 5.48
C ILE A 245 6.38 29.30 4.79
N LEU A 246 6.94 28.09 4.77
CA LEU A 246 8.30 27.80 4.31
C LEU A 246 8.47 28.14 2.83
N ASP A 247 9.49 28.90 2.43
CA ASP A 247 9.74 29.12 0.99
C ASP A 247 10.42 27.90 0.35
N ILE A 248 9.64 26.85 0.09
CA ILE A 248 10.10 25.60 -0.52
C ILE A 248 10.19 25.80 -2.03
N LYS A 249 11.38 25.58 -2.59
CA LYS A 249 11.66 25.66 -4.03
C LYS A 249 11.84 24.27 -4.61
N LYS A 250 11.56 24.12 -5.91
CA LYS A 250 11.83 22.87 -6.64
C LYS A 250 13.35 22.57 -6.59
N PRO A 251 13.77 21.41 -6.08
CA PRO A 251 15.17 21.00 -6.19
C PRO A 251 15.54 20.68 -7.64
N LYS A 252 16.84 20.65 -7.95
CA LYS A 252 17.34 20.36 -9.31
C LYS A 252 16.83 19.04 -9.87
N GLU A 253 16.66 18.05 -8.99
CA GLU A 253 16.25 16.68 -9.32
C GLU A 253 14.72 16.48 -9.29
N PHE A 254 13.92 17.54 -9.12
CA PHE A 254 12.48 17.46 -8.88
C PHE A 254 11.71 16.59 -9.89
N GLU A 255 12.08 16.65 -11.18
CA GLU A 255 11.41 15.86 -12.22
C GLU A 255 11.67 14.36 -12.11
N THR A 256 12.71 13.94 -11.38
CA THR A 256 13.03 12.53 -11.12
C THR A 256 12.27 11.95 -9.92
N PHE A 257 11.63 12.82 -9.12
CA PHE A 257 10.95 12.38 -7.91
C PHE A 257 9.65 11.64 -8.23
N HIS A 258 9.21 10.81 -7.29
CA HIS A 258 7.96 10.09 -7.40
C HIS A 258 6.78 11.05 -7.65
N VAL A 259 5.87 10.67 -8.54
CA VAL A 259 4.76 11.53 -9.00
C VAL A 259 3.91 12.09 -7.86
N VAL A 260 3.66 11.29 -6.81
CA VAL A 260 2.90 11.72 -5.62
C VAL A 260 3.63 12.85 -4.87
N LEU A 261 4.96 12.79 -4.76
CA LEU A 261 5.75 13.84 -4.10
C LEU A 261 5.76 15.14 -4.92
N ARG A 262 5.81 15.02 -6.25
CA ARG A 262 5.63 16.17 -7.15
C ARG A 262 4.23 16.78 -6.96
N GLY A 263 3.19 15.95 -6.93
CA GLY A 263 1.81 16.35 -6.65
C GLY A 263 1.66 17.10 -5.32
N ARG A 264 2.27 16.57 -4.25
CA ARG A 264 2.34 17.21 -2.93
C ARG A 264 2.96 18.60 -2.97
N PHE A 265 4.01 18.81 -3.77
CA PHE A 265 4.58 20.15 -3.93
C PHE A 265 3.59 21.13 -4.54
N TYR A 266 2.81 20.72 -5.54
CA TYR A 266 1.79 21.57 -6.15
C TYR A 266 0.60 21.79 -5.21
N GLY A 267 0.18 20.77 -4.45
CA GLY A 267 -0.79 20.92 -3.36
C GLY A 267 -0.30 21.95 -2.34
N TYR A 268 0.97 21.88 -1.92
CA TYR A 268 1.60 22.89 -1.09
C TYR A 268 1.54 24.30 -1.71
N CYS A 269 1.87 24.45 -2.99
CA CYS A 269 1.81 25.74 -3.68
C CYS A 269 0.40 26.36 -3.64
N ILE A 270 -0.63 25.53 -3.79
CA ILE A 270 -2.04 25.94 -3.66
C ILE A 270 -2.37 26.36 -2.22
N LEU A 271 -1.92 25.59 -1.23
CA LEU A 271 -2.14 25.92 0.19
C LEU A 271 -1.45 27.24 0.60
N LYS A 272 -0.23 27.47 0.09
CA LYS A 272 0.55 28.71 0.32
C LYS A 272 -0.07 29.93 -0.33
N SER A 273 -0.70 29.77 -1.50
CA SER A 273 -1.19 30.91 -2.27
C SER A 273 -2.37 31.59 -1.58
N LYS A 274 -2.45 32.91 -1.70
CA LYS A 274 -3.65 33.66 -1.27
C LYS A 274 -4.82 33.32 -2.19
N LYS A 275 -4.56 33.35 -3.49
CA LYS A 275 -5.45 32.97 -4.59
C LYS A 275 -4.67 32.12 -5.59
N LEU A 276 -5.35 31.18 -6.23
CA LEU A 276 -4.76 30.36 -7.26
C LEU A 276 -4.26 31.19 -8.45
N ASP A 277 -2.99 30.97 -8.81
CA ASP A 277 -2.32 31.63 -9.91
C ASP A 277 -2.50 30.87 -11.23
N SER A 278 -2.66 31.60 -12.34
CA SER A 278 -2.92 31.02 -13.66
C SER A 278 -1.70 30.30 -14.25
N ASP A 279 -0.48 30.68 -13.87
CA ASP A 279 0.71 29.97 -14.33
C ASP A 279 0.88 28.65 -13.57
N LEU A 280 0.52 28.62 -12.28
CA LEU A 280 0.44 27.39 -11.50
C LEU A 280 -0.57 26.39 -12.09
N THR A 281 -1.77 26.83 -12.49
CA THR A 281 -2.78 25.93 -13.09
C THR A 281 -2.31 25.37 -14.43
N LYS A 282 -1.76 26.21 -15.32
CA LYS A 282 -1.18 25.77 -16.60
C LYS A 282 -0.06 24.76 -16.39
N GLU A 283 0.78 24.96 -15.38
CA GLU A 283 1.86 24.03 -15.07
C GLU A 283 1.33 22.66 -14.61
N ILE A 284 0.35 22.65 -13.70
CA ILE A 284 -0.31 21.41 -13.25
C ILE A 284 -0.93 20.66 -14.44
N LEU A 285 -1.70 21.34 -15.29
CA LEU A 285 -2.31 20.74 -16.48
C LEU A 285 -1.27 20.20 -17.46
N LYS A 286 -0.13 20.88 -17.61
CA LYS A 286 0.97 20.40 -18.45
C LYS A 286 1.54 19.09 -17.92
N ILE A 287 1.72 18.97 -16.60
CA ILE A 287 2.26 17.75 -15.97
C ILE A 287 1.28 16.59 -16.11
N CYS A 288 -0.02 16.82 -15.89
CA CYS A 288 -1.06 15.80 -16.00
C CYS A 288 -1.03 15.06 -17.35
N LYS A 289 -0.61 15.71 -18.44
CA LYS A 289 -0.47 15.08 -19.77
C LYS A 289 0.62 14.01 -19.88
N SER A 290 1.48 13.88 -18.87
CA SER A 290 2.70 13.05 -18.94
C SER A 290 2.86 12.09 -17.75
N VAL A 291 1.92 12.10 -16.81
CA VAL A 291 2.02 11.32 -15.56
C VAL A 291 0.73 10.58 -15.28
N ARG A 292 0.80 9.61 -14.36
CA ARG A 292 -0.39 8.98 -13.75
C ARG A 292 -1.15 10.02 -12.93
N VAL A 293 -2.25 10.53 -13.50
CA VAL A 293 -3.02 11.67 -12.99
C VAL A 293 -3.64 11.37 -11.63
N ASP A 294 -4.18 10.15 -11.46
CA ASP A 294 -4.69 9.59 -10.21
C ASP A 294 -3.69 9.70 -9.04
N LYS A 295 -2.39 9.57 -9.30
CA LYS A 295 -1.36 9.68 -8.27
C LYS A 295 -0.87 11.11 -8.08
N PHE A 296 -0.80 11.86 -9.17
CA PHE A 296 -0.36 13.26 -9.14
C PHE A 296 -1.34 14.16 -8.39
N LEU A 297 -2.65 13.96 -8.62
CA LEU A 297 -3.69 14.81 -8.08
C LEU A 297 -4.10 14.46 -6.64
N GLN A 298 -3.57 13.38 -6.07
CA GLN A 298 -3.95 12.84 -4.76
C GLN A 298 -3.89 13.90 -3.63
N GLU A 299 -2.92 14.81 -3.67
CA GLU A 299 -2.79 15.89 -2.67
C GLU A 299 -3.08 17.30 -3.22
N ILE A 300 -3.22 17.44 -4.54
CA ILE A 300 -3.67 18.69 -5.19
C ILE A 300 -5.17 18.87 -4.96
N VAL A 301 -5.96 17.82 -5.16
CA VAL A 301 -7.42 17.87 -5.00
C VAL A 301 -7.84 18.27 -3.58
N PRO A 302 -7.34 17.65 -2.50
CA PRO A 302 -7.61 18.12 -1.14
C PRO A 302 -7.22 19.58 -0.91
N ALA A 303 -6.09 20.04 -1.49
CA ALA A 303 -5.67 21.43 -1.38
C ALA A 303 -6.66 22.40 -2.07
N LEU A 304 -7.16 22.06 -3.25
CA LEU A 304 -8.20 22.83 -3.94
C LEU A 304 -9.51 22.87 -3.15
N ILE A 305 -9.93 21.74 -2.56
CA ILE A 305 -11.17 21.66 -1.77
C ILE A 305 -11.08 22.56 -0.54
N ILE A 306 -10.00 22.49 0.26
CA ILE A 306 -9.88 23.30 1.48
C ILE A 306 -9.69 24.80 1.19
N LYS A 307 -9.17 25.14 0.02
CA LYS A 307 -9.01 26.52 -0.47
C LYS A 307 -10.23 27.02 -1.25
N GLU A 308 -11.21 26.17 -1.51
CA GLU A 308 -12.42 26.46 -2.29
C GLU A 308 -12.15 26.95 -3.72
N GLU A 309 -11.05 26.49 -4.32
CA GLU A 309 -10.67 26.82 -5.70
C GLU A 309 -11.40 25.90 -6.70
N PHE A 310 -12.74 25.91 -6.65
CA PHE A 310 -13.58 24.91 -7.30
C PHE A 310 -13.62 25.00 -8.82
N ALA A 311 -13.39 26.17 -9.41
CA ALA A 311 -13.35 26.33 -10.86
C ALA A 311 -12.24 25.47 -11.49
N PHE A 312 -11.04 25.48 -10.89
CA PHE A 312 -9.95 24.63 -11.37
C PHE A 312 -10.16 23.15 -10.98
N LEU A 313 -10.79 22.88 -9.84
CA LEU A 313 -11.17 21.53 -9.48
C LEU A 313 -12.13 20.90 -10.52
N GLU A 314 -13.13 21.66 -10.95
CA GLU A 314 -14.08 21.25 -12.00
C GLU A 314 -13.36 21.00 -13.33
N GLU A 315 -12.45 21.88 -13.74
CA GLU A 315 -11.64 21.68 -14.94
C GLU A 315 -10.84 20.36 -14.89
N LEU A 316 -10.19 20.07 -13.76
CA LEU A 316 -9.44 18.83 -13.57
C LEU A 316 -10.34 17.59 -13.63
N ILE A 317 -11.50 17.60 -12.95
CA ILE A 317 -12.44 16.49 -12.98
C ILE A 317 -12.99 16.28 -14.40
N TYR A 318 -13.33 17.37 -15.10
CA TYR A 318 -13.82 17.28 -16.48
C TYR A 318 -12.81 16.67 -17.44
N LEU A 319 -11.54 17.10 -17.36
CA LEU A 319 -10.49 16.63 -18.27
C LEU A 319 -10.02 15.20 -17.98
N TYR A 320 -10.06 14.77 -16.72
CA TYR A 320 -9.40 13.55 -16.27
C TYR A 320 -10.34 12.57 -15.54
N TYR A 321 -11.66 12.68 -15.73
CA TYR A 321 -12.65 11.87 -15.01
C TYR A 321 -12.31 10.36 -15.03
N GLU A 322 -12.07 9.78 -16.21
CA GLU A 322 -11.76 8.36 -16.35
C GLU A 322 -10.45 7.97 -15.65
N ASP A 323 -9.40 8.78 -15.82
CA ASP A 323 -8.09 8.55 -15.20
C ASP A 323 -8.18 8.58 -13.66
N LEU A 324 -9.07 9.42 -13.10
CA LEU A 324 -9.26 9.56 -11.66
C LEU A 324 -9.97 8.35 -11.02
N PHE A 325 -10.81 7.65 -11.78
CA PHE A 325 -11.61 6.52 -11.28
C PHE A 325 -11.11 5.15 -11.78
N GLU A 326 -9.97 5.10 -12.48
CA GLU A 326 -9.32 3.84 -12.86
C GLU A 326 -8.89 3.06 -11.61
N SER A 327 -9.30 1.80 -11.49
CA SER A 327 -9.01 0.92 -10.35
C SER A 327 -8.13 -0.26 -10.78
N ASP A 328 -6.80 -0.11 -10.63
CA ASP A 328 -5.86 -1.21 -10.92
C ASP A 328 -5.36 -1.96 -9.68
N ARG A 329 -5.60 -1.46 -8.45
CA ARG A 329 -5.06 -2.03 -7.19
C ARG A 329 -5.94 -1.78 -5.95
N TRP A 330 -5.65 -2.46 -4.84
CA TRP A 330 -6.43 -2.39 -3.60
C TRP A 330 -6.30 -1.05 -2.85
N ASP A 331 -5.18 -0.36 -3.01
CA ASP A 331 -4.87 0.94 -2.40
C ASP A 331 -5.60 2.12 -3.10
N HIS A 332 -6.34 1.86 -4.19
CA HIS A 332 -7.11 2.88 -4.90
C HIS A 332 -8.28 3.43 -4.08
N VAL A 333 -8.73 2.73 -3.03
CA VAL A 333 -9.92 3.14 -2.27
C VAL A 333 -9.72 4.52 -1.62
N THR A 334 -8.51 4.82 -1.11
CA THR A 334 -8.18 6.15 -0.57
C THR A 334 -8.30 7.23 -1.65
N SER A 335 -7.70 7.03 -2.83
CA SER A 335 -7.78 8.00 -3.94
C SER A 335 -9.20 8.14 -4.47
N THR A 336 -9.94 7.04 -4.63
CA THR A 336 -11.35 7.06 -5.06
C THR A 336 -12.20 7.85 -4.07
N ALA A 337 -12.01 7.67 -2.76
CA ALA A 337 -12.71 8.45 -1.75
C ALA A 337 -12.42 9.96 -1.89
N ILE A 338 -11.15 10.35 -2.11
CA ILE A 338 -10.76 11.74 -2.35
C ILE A 338 -11.46 12.31 -3.60
N TYR A 339 -11.49 11.56 -4.70
CA TYR A 339 -12.07 12.01 -5.96
C TYR A 339 -13.61 12.02 -5.96
N LEU A 340 -14.26 11.10 -5.24
CA LEU A 340 -15.70 11.16 -4.98
C LEU A 340 -16.08 12.39 -4.13
N ILE A 341 -15.28 12.73 -3.12
CA ILE A 341 -15.47 13.95 -2.33
C ILE A 341 -15.27 15.20 -3.21
N ALA A 342 -14.30 15.17 -4.13
CA ALA A 342 -14.08 16.24 -5.09
C ALA A 342 -15.28 16.42 -6.03
N LEU A 343 -15.78 15.32 -6.60
CA LEU A 343 -16.97 15.30 -7.45
C LEU A 343 -18.21 15.81 -6.69
N ALA A 344 -18.34 15.47 -5.40
CA ALA A 344 -19.40 16.00 -4.56
C ALA A 344 -19.31 17.53 -4.39
N ASN A 345 -18.10 18.09 -4.23
CA ASN A 345 -17.92 19.54 -4.17
C ASN A 345 -18.25 20.23 -5.50
N VAL A 346 -17.81 19.67 -6.63
CA VAL A 346 -18.13 20.20 -7.97
C VAL A 346 -19.64 20.14 -8.25
N ASN A 347 -20.29 19.02 -7.95
CA ASN A 347 -21.75 18.93 -8.09
C ASN A 347 -22.48 19.90 -7.16
N PHE A 348 -21.98 20.11 -5.93
CA PHE A 348 -22.57 21.05 -4.99
C PHE A 348 -22.52 22.51 -5.51
N ILE A 349 -21.36 22.97 -6.02
CA ILE A 349 -21.26 24.34 -6.55
C ILE A 349 -22.10 24.57 -7.80
N ASN A 350 -22.32 23.52 -8.59
CA ASN A 350 -23.16 23.54 -9.78
C ASN A 350 -24.66 23.37 -9.48
N ASN A 351 -25.06 23.44 -8.20
CA ASN A 351 -26.44 23.22 -7.72
C ASN A 351 -27.01 21.82 -8.04
N ASN A 352 -26.16 20.85 -8.37
CA ASN A 352 -26.53 19.46 -8.63
C ASN A 352 -26.53 18.64 -7.33
N ILE A 353 -27.39 19.03 -6.38
CA ILE A 353 -27.36 18.50 -5.00
C ILE A 353 -27.58 16.98 -4.93
N LYS A 354 -28.49 16.44 -5.75
CA LYS A 354 -28.72 14.98 -5.83
C LYS A 354 -27.43 14.23 -6.20
N SER A 355 -26.74 14.69 -7.24
CA SER A 355 -25.47 14.09 -7.67
C SER A 355 -24.38 14.25 -6.61
N ALA A 356 -24.33 15.39 -5.90
CA ALA A 356 -23.39 15.57 -4.80
C ALA A 356 -23.62 14.56 -3.66
N ILE A 357 -24.88 14.29 -3.32
CA ILE A 357 -25.24 13.28 -2.32
C ILE A 357 -24.88 11.88 -2.81
N SER A 358 -25.23 11.53 -4.05
CA SER A 358 -24.89 10.21 -4.62
C SER A 358 -23.38 9.97 -4.65
N SER A 359 -22.56 10.97 -4.99
CA SER A 359 -21.09 10.85 -4.91
C SER A 359 -20.62 10.58 -3.48
N LEU A 360 -21.24 11.20 -2.46
CA LEU A 360 -20.89 10.98 -1.06
C LEU A 360 -21.35 9.63 -0.50
N GLU A 361 -22.42 9.05 -1.04
CA GLU A 361 -22.89 7.71 -0.67
C GLU A 361 -21.97 6.60 -1.16
N LEU A 362 -21.20 6.86 -2.23
CA LEU A 362 -20.20 5.94 -2.76
C LEU A 362 -18.86 5.95 -1.99
N VAL A 363 -18.68 6.89 -1.05
CA VAL A 363 -17.43 6.99 -0.27
C VAL A 363 -17.41 5.93 0.83
N GLU A 364 -16.52 4.94 0.68
CA GLU A 364 -16.28 3.87 1.66
C GLU A 364 -15.18 4.28 2.65
N LEU A 365 -15.50 5.11 3.64
CA LEU A 365 -14.53 5.62 4.63
C LEU A 365 -13.83 4.51 5.42
N ASP A 366 -14.52 3.41 5.70
CA ASP A 366 -14.01 2.24 6.43
C ASP A 366 -12.93 1.45 5.67
N LYS A 367 -12.82 1.68 4.36
CA LYS A 367 -11.80 1.08 3.49
C LYS A 367 -10.66 2.04 3.14
N VAL A 368 -10.74 3.31 3.58
CA VAL A 368 -9.61 4.25 3.46
C VAL A 368 -8.46 3.75 4.32
N GLU A 369 -7.23 3.91 3.83
CA GLU A 369 -6.03 3.51 4.57
C GLU A 369 -6.00 4.16 5.96
N LEU A 370 -5.62 3.38 6.98
CA LEU A 370 -5.66 3.78 8.40
C LEU A 370 -4.97 5.12 8.69
N SER A 371 -3.89 5.43 7.97
CA SER A 371 -3.14 6.68 8.12
C SER A 371 -3.88 7.91 7.57
N TYR A 372 -4.76 7.69 6.59
CA TYR A 372 -5.52 8.71 5.86
C TYR A 372 -6.99 8.83 6.33
N GLU A 373 -7.55 7.83 7.01
CA GLU A 373 -8.97 7.76 7.36
C GLU A 373 -9.50 9.06 7.98
N ASN A 374 -8.85 9.56 9.05
CA ASN A 374 -9.26 10.81 9.70
C ASN A 374 -9.07 12.02 8.78
N TYR A 375 -8.01 12.06 7.98
CA TYR A 375 -7.74 13.16 7.05
C TYR A 375 -8.81 13.25 5.96
N VAL A 376 -9.14 12.14 5.30
CA VAL A 376 -10.19 12.07 4.28
C VAL A 376 -11.57 12.33 4.90
N SER A 377 -11.82 11.82 6.09
CA SER A 377 -13.06 12.05 6.83
C SER A 377 -13.33 13.53 7.11
N LEU A 378 -12.29 14.34 7.37
CA LEU A 378 -12.45 15.79 7.56
C LEU A 378 -13.05 16.46 6.32
N PHE A 379 -12.58 16.11 5.12
CA PHE A 379 -13.14 16.62 3.86
C PHE A 379 -14.55 16.10 3.60
N TYR A 380 -14.78 14.81 3.86
CA TYR A 380 -16.09 14.18 3.71
C TYR A 380 -17.16 14.88 4.56
N TYR A 381 -16.87 15.11 5.84
CA TYR A 381 -17.81 15.80 6.73
C TYR A 381 -17.94 17.29 6.41
N LEU A 382 -16.91 17.93 5.85
CA LEU A 382 -16.98 19.33 5.44
C LEU A 382 -18.00 19.55 4.31
N ILE A 383 -17.99 18.70 3.26
CA ILE A 383 -18.99 18.80 2.20
C ILE A 383 -20.39 18.37 2.66
N LYS A 384 -20.51 17.35 3.53
CA LYS A 384 -21.81 17.00 4.13
C LYS A 384 -22.38 18.14 4.99
N LEU A 385 -21.52 18.90 5.67
CA LEU A 385 -21.92 20.08 6.41
C LEU A 385 -22.51 21.15 5.46
N LYS A 386 -21.84 21.44 4.35
CA LYS A 386 -22.32 22.35 3.30
C LYS A 386 -23.68 21.93 2.71
N VAL A 387 -23.80 20.66 2.33
CA VAL A 387 -25.06 20.09 1.81
C VAL A 387 -26.19 20.21 2.84
N SER A 388 -25.94 19.81 4.09
CA SER A 388 -26.97 19.86 5.15
C SER A 388 -27.41 21.28 5.52
N LEU A 389 -26.53 22.29 5.35
CA LEU A 389 -26.90 23.69 5.51
C LEU A 389 -27.91 24.11 4.43
N LEU A 390 -27.62 23.78 3.17
CA LEU A 390 -28.51 24.08 2.04
C LEU A 390 -29.86 23.36 2.15
N GLU A 391 -29.87 22.12 2.64
CA GLU A 391 -31.08 21.36 2.95
C GLU A 391 -31.85 21.88 4.19
N ASN A 392 -31.32 22.87 4.93
CA ASN A 392 -31.81 23.31 6.24
C ASN A 392 -31.96 22.17 7.27
N ASN A 393 -31.18 21.10 7.13
CA ASN A 393 -31.22 19.93 8.00
C ASN A 393 -30.35 20.14 9.25
N LYS A 394 -30.93 20.76 10.28
CA LYS A 394 -30.24 21.10 11.54
C LYS A 394 -29.58 19.90 12.23
N VAL A 395 -30.25 18.75 12.26
CA VAL A 395 -29.74 17.55 12.94
C VAL A 395 -28.47 17.03 12.25
N LYS A 396 -28.53 16.88 10.91
CA LYS A 396 -27.39 16.41 10.10
C LYS A 396 -26.24 17.42 10.12
N ASN A 397 -26.53 18.71 10.05
CA ASN A 397 -25.52 19.77 10.12
C ASN A 397 -24.76 19.76 11.44
N LYS A 398 -25.49 19.72 12.57
CA LYS A 398 -24.88 19.63 13.91
C LYS A 398 -24.04 18.36 14.06
N HIS A 399 -24.54 17.21 13.58
CA HIS A 399 -23.79 15.96 13.60
C HIS A 399 -22.47 16.06 12.82
N CYS A 400 -22.49 16.59 11.59
CA CYS A 400 -21.29 16.75 10.77
C CYS A 400 -20.26 17.66 11.46
N PHE A 401 -20.70 18.77 12.04
CA PHE A 401 -19.82 19.68 12.78
C PHE A 401 -19.18 19.01 14.01
N GLU A 402 -19.93 18.21 14.76
CA GLU A 402 -19.39 17.45 15.89
C GLU A 402 -18.41 16.36 15.46
N MET A 403 -18.63 15.71 14.31
CA MET A 403 -17.67 14.76 13.74
C MET A 403 -16.35 15.45 13.37
N ILE A 404 -16.40 16.62 12.73
CA ILE A 404 -15.21 17.43 12.44
C ILE A 404 -14.47 17.77 13.74
N LYS A 405 -15.17 18.22 14.79
CA LYS A 405 -14.55 18.50 16.10
C LYS A 405 -13.84 17.29 16.70
N LYS A 406 -14.48 16.12 16.67
CA LYS A 406 -13.90 14.88 17.19
C LYS A 406 -12.62 14.53 16.44
N ILE A 407 -12.63 14.61 15.12
CA ILE A 407 -11.45 14.29 14.31
C ILE A 407 -10.34 15.33 14.51
N VAL A 408 -10.66 16.63 14.56
CA VAL A 408 -9.67 17.70 14.83
C VAL A 408 -9.04 17.55 16.22
N LYS A 409 -9.76 17.02 17.22
CA LYS A 409 -9.18 16.70 18.53
C LYS A 409 -8.07 15.63 18.43
N ILE A 410 -8.17 14.72 17.46
CA ILE A 410 -7.17 13.68 17.19
C ILE A 410 -6.01 14.25 16.38
N THR A 411 -6.30 14.90 15.25
CA THR A 411 -5.28 15.33 14.28
C THR A 411 -4.60 16.65 14.62
N GLY A 412 -5.30 17.52 15.36
CA GLY A 412 -4.90 18.90 15.59
C GLY A 412 -5.15 19.86 14.42
N PHE A 413 -5.81 19.42 13.33
CA PHE A 413 -6.01 20.21 12.12
C PHE A 413 -7.12 21.29 12.26
N LYS A 414 -6.83 22.32 13.07
CA LYS A 414 -7.71 23.44 13.42
C LYS A 414 -8.33 24.15 12.22
N LYS A 415 -7.64 24.18 11.07
CA LYS A 415 -8.15 24.77 9.83
C LYS A 415 -9.54 24.28 9.46
N PHE A 416 -9.85 23.00 9.69
CA PHE A 416 -11.18 22.45 9.41
C PHE A 416 -12.27 23.01 10.34
N ILE A 417 -11.95 23.41 11.57
CA ILE A 417 -12.90 24.11 12.44
C ILE A 417 -13.19 25.50 11.90
N SER A 418 -12.15 26.23 11.47
CA SER A 418 -12.28 27.56 10.88
C SER A 418 -13.14 27.53 9.62
N GLU A 419 -12.93 26.55 8.74
CA GLU A 419 -13.75 26.36 7.54
C GLU A 419 -15.17 25.89 7.86
N ALA A 420 -15.33 24.93 8.76
CA ALA A 420 -16.64 24.38 9.10
C ALA A 420 -17.58 25.40 9.77
N LYS A 421 -17.04 26.35 10.57
CA LYS A 421 -17.83 27.41 11.21
C LYS A 421 -18.60 28.29 10.21
N LYS A 422 -18.12 28.40 8.98
CA LYS A 422 -18.81 29.15 7.90
C LYS A 422 -20.13 28.49 7.51
N TYR A 423 -20.26 27.18 7.74
CA TYR A 423 -21.39 26.36 7.28
C TYR A 423 -22.18 25.70 8.41
N SER A 424 -21.83 25.97 9.68
CA SER A 424 -22.58 25.48 10.82
C SER A 424 -23.82 26.33 11.07
N ILE A 425 -24.98 25.69 11.24
CA ILE A 425 -26.20 26.37 11.67
C ILE A 425 -26.03 26.80 13.13
N LYS A 426 -26.30 28.08 13.42
CA LYS A 426 -26.26 28.65 14.76
C LYS A 426 -27.38 28.13 15.65
#